data_AF-A0A838TJH5-F1
#
_entry.id   AF-A0A838TJH5-F1
#
_cell.length_a   1.000
_cell.length_b   1.000
_cell.length_c   1.000
_cell.angle_alpha   90.00
_cell.angle_beta   90.00
_cell.angle_gamma   90.00
#
_symmetry.space_group_name_H-M   'P 1'
#
loop_
_entity.id
_entity.type
_entity.pdbx_description
1 polymer ?
#
loop_
_entity_poly.entity_id
_entity_poly.type
_entity_poly.pdbx_seq_one_letter_code
_entity_poly.pdbx_strand_id
1 'polypeptide(L)'
;MIVRVKICCISSTSEAQMAMNYGAAAMGLVGRMPSGPGPIADELIKSIAAAIPPPVASFLLTCETSAEQIIAHHKRTFTNT
;
A
#
# COMPACT_ATOMS: atom_id res chain seq x y z
N MET A 1 -11.76 23.13 3.53
CA MET A 1 -10.57 22.27 3.38
C MET A 1 -10.94 20.89 3.90
N ILE A 2 -10.81 19.83 3.11
CA ILE A 2 -11.14 18.45 3.53
C ILE A 2 -9.83 17.77 3.93
N VAL A 3 -9.77 17.24 5.15
CA VAL A 3 -8.63 16.45 5.63
C VAL A 3 -8.65 15.08 4.94
N ARG A 4 -7.52 14.69 4.34
CA ARG A 4 -7.34 13.36 3.73
C ARG A 4 -6.51 12.48 4.65
N VAL A 5 -7.01 11.30 4.98
CA VAL A 5 -6.36 10.36 5.91
C VAL A 5 -5.82 9.16 5.14
N LYS A 6 -4.56 8.80 5.39
CA LYS A 6 -3.93 7.55 4.92
C LYS A 6 -3.84 6.56 6.09
N ILE A 7 -4.33 5.34 5.90
CA ILE A 7 -4.19 4.25 6.88
C ILE A 7 -3.00 3.38 6.47
N CYS A 8 -2.02 3.21 7.35
CA CYS A 8 -0.79 2.47 7.06
C CYS A 8 -0.83 1.04 7.63
N CYS A 9 0.07 0.19 7.14
CA CYS A 9 0.23 -1.21 7.58
C CYS A 9 -1.02 -2.06 7.34
N ILE A 10 -1.73 -1.81 6.24
CA ILE A 10 -2.82 -2.68 5.79
C ILE A 10 -2.23 -4.04 5.44
N SER A 11 -2.75 -5.08 6.10
CA SER A 11 -2.21 -6.44 6.04
C SER A 11 -3.17 -7.44 5.40
N SER A 12 -4.38 -7.00 5.02
CA SER A 12 -5.39 -7.82 4.35
C SER A 12 -6.35 -6.99 3.48
N THR A 13 -7.05 -7.65 2.57
CA THR A 13 -8.09 -7.03 1.73
C THR A 13 -9.29 -6.55 2.54
N SER A 14 -9.64 -7.25 3.62
CA SER A 14 -10.73 -6.86 4.53
C SER A 14 -10.41 -5.57 5.29
N GLU A 15 -9.18 -5.41 5.78
CA GLU A 15 -8.72 -4.16 6.41
C GLU A 15 -8.75 -2.99 5.42
N ALA A 16 -8.28 -3.21 4.18
CA ALA A 16 -8.34 -2.20 3.12
C ALA A 16 -9.79 -1.75 2.86
N GLN A 17 -10.70 -2.72 2.68
CA GLN A 17 -12.11 -2.44 2.44
C GLN A 17 -12.75 -1.69 3.61
N MET A 18 -12.44 -2.09 4.84
CA MET A 18 -12.94 -1.42 6.03
C MET A 18 -12.46 0.03 6.07
N ALA A 19 -11.15 0.28 5.88
CA ALA A 19 -10.60 1.64 5.88
C ALA A 19 -11.22 2.53 4.79
N MET A 20 -11.42 2.00 3.58
CA MET A 20 -12.10 2.71 2.49
C MET A 20 -13.56 3.05 2.83
N ASN A 21 -14.29 2.10 3.42
CA ASN A 21 -15.68 2.31 3.85
C ASN A 21 -15.80 3.42 4.92
N TYR A 22 -14.76 3.62 5.73
CA TYR A 22 -14.67 4.71 6.71
C TYR A 22 -14.07 6.02 6.15
N GLY A 23 -13.86 6.11 4.83
CA GLY A 23 -13.47 7.36 4.16
C GLY A 23 -11.97 7.63 4.13
N ALA A 24 -11.12 6.61 4.29
CA ALA A 24 -9.70 6.77 4.08
C ALA A 24 -9.40 7.14 2.61
N ALA A 25 -8.55 8.14 2.41
CA ALA A 25 -8.14 8.62 1.09
C ALA A 25 -7.01 7.79 0.48
N ALA A 26 -6.28 7.02 1.29
CA ALA A 26 -5.18 6.19 0.83
C ALA A 26 -4.88 5.01 1.77
N MET A 27 -4.37 3.92 1.20
CA MET A 27 -3.82 2.77 1.91
C MET A 27 -2.29 2.80 1.89
N GLY A 28 -1.66 2.36 2.97
CA GLY A 28 -0.22 2.15 3.06
C GLY A 28 0.11 0.67 3.16
N LEU A 29 0.89 0.17 2.20
CA LEU A 29 1.28 -1.23 2.06
C LEU A 29 2.79 -1.32 2.26
N VAL A 30 3.22 -2.18 3.17
CA VAL A 30 4.64 -2.28 3.56
C VAL A 30 5.21 -3.54 2.92
N GLY A 31 6.16 -3.36 1.99
CA GLY A 31 6.93 -4.46 1.42
C GLY A 31 7.94 -5.02 2.42
N ARG A 32 8.89 -5.82 1.92
CA ARG A 32 10.00 -6.32 2.75
C ARG A 32 10.70 -5.16 3.47
N MET A 33 10.88 -5.28 4.78
CA MET A 33 11.61 -4.34 5.63
C MET A 33 12.54 -5.08 6.59
N PRO A 34 13.70 -4.50 6.96
CA PRO A 34 14.60 -5.09 7.94
C PRO A 34 14.04 -5.05 9.38
N SER A 35 13.12 -4.13 9.66
CA SER A 35 12.47 -3.95 10.97
C SER A 35 11.14 -3.22 10.83
N GLY A 36 10.37 -3.15 11.93
CA GLY A 36 9.10 -2.44 12.01
C GLY A 36 7.87 -3.30 11.68
N PRO A 37 6.67 -2.84 12.04
CA PRO A 37 5.42 -3.57 11.83
C PRO A 37 4.91 -3.43 10.40
N GLY A 38 4.12 -4.41 9.96
CA GLY A 38 3.35 -4.33 8.72
C GLY A 38 3.95 -4.94 7.44
N PRO A 39 5.22 -5.41 7.35
CA PRO A 39 5.68 -6.11 6.15
C PRO A 39 4.77 -7.28 5.77
N ILE A 40 4.34 -7.29 4.51
CA ILE A 40 3.57 -8.37 3.88
C ILE A 40 4.22 -8.76 2.55
N ALA A 41 3.86 -9.94 2.03
CA ALA A 41 4.41 -10.43 0.76
C ALA A 41 3.97 -9.56 -0.44
N ASP A 42 4.84 -9.38 -1.43
CA ASP A 42 4.57 -8.59 -2.65
C ASP A 42 3.27 -9.06 -3.35
N GLU A 43 2.99 -10.36 -3.35
CA GLU A 43 1.77 -10.96 -3.91
C GLU A 43 0.50 -10.51 -3.17
N LEU A 44 0.59 -10.36 -1.85
CA LEU A 44 -0.52 -9.85 -1.05
C LEU A 44 -0.69 -8.35 -1.26
N ILE A 45 0.41 -7.58 -1.35
CA ILE A 45 0.36 -6.16 -1.71
C ILE A 45 -0.34 -5.98 -3.04
N LYS A 46 0.03 -6.76 -4.06
CA LYS A 46 -0.60 -6.75 -5.38
C LYS A 46 -2.10 -7.05 -5.31
N SER A 47 -2.48 -8.05 -4.50
CA SER A 47 -3.87 -8.44 -4.33
C SER A 47 -4.69 -7.33 -3.66
N ILE A 48 -4.11 -6.65 -2.65
CA ILE A 48 -4.76 -5.52 -1.97
C ILE A 48 -4.84 -4.30 -2.92
N ALA A 49 -3.75 -3.95 -3.60
CA ALA A 49 -3.70 -2.83 -4.54
C ALA A 49 -4.75 -2.98 -5.66
N ALA A 50 -4.92 -4.18 -6.21
CA ALA A 50 -5.93 -4.47 -7.23
C ALA A 50 -7.38 -4.31 -6.73
N ALA A 51 -7.62 -4.41 -5.42
CA ALA A 51 -8.93 -4.24 -4.82
C ALA A 51 -9.27 -2.77 -4.48
N ILE A 52 -8.30 -1.85 -4.59
CA ILE A 52 -8.48 -0.43 -4.28
C ILE A 52 -8.96 0.31 -5.54
N PRO A 53 -10.21 0.83 -5.58
CA PRO A 53 -10.69 1.57 -6.72
C PRO A 53 -10.17 3.02 -6.71
N PRO A 54 -10.01 3.66 -7.88
CA PRO A 54 -9.95 5.12 -7.95
C PRO A 54 -11.22 5.72 -7.27
N PRO A 55 -11.10 6.77 -6.42
CA PRO A 55 -9.99 7.70 -6.25
C PRO A 55 -9.06 7.41 -5.05
N VAL A 56 -9.10 6.22 -4.44
CA VAL A 56 -8.26 5.89 -3.28
C VAL A 56 -6.85 5.50 -3.74
N ALA A 57 -5.82 6.09 -3.14
CA ALA A 57 -4.42 5.80 -3.48
C ALA A 57 -3.85 4.61 -2.67
N SER A 58 -2.75 4.02 -3.13
CA SER A 58 -2.12 2.84 -2.53
C SER A 58 -0.59 3.00 -2.45
N PHE A 59 -0.08 3.53 -1.34
CA PHE A 59 1.34 3.84 -1.19
C PHE A 59 2.16 2.62 -0.77
N LEU A 60 3.20 2.30 -1.54
CA LEU A 60 4.21 1.30 -1.19
C LEU A 60 5.30 1.91 -0.30
N LEU A 61 5.56 1.28 0.85
CA LEU A 61 6.80 1.46 1.62
C LEU A 61 7.78 0.33 1.27
N THR A 62 8.98 0.69 0.82
CA THR A 62 10.03 -0.25 0.44
C THR A 62 11.36 0.11 1.10
N CYS A 63 12.18 -0.90 1.42
CA CYS A 63 13.56 -0.70 1.86
C CYS A 63 14.58 -0.64 0.70
N GLU A 64 14.15 -0.74 -0.56
CA GLU A 64 15.03 -0.57 -1.72
C GLU A 64 15.51 0.89 -1.78
N THR A 65 16.79 1.11 -2.10
CA THR A 65 17.41 2.44 -2.02
C THR A 65 17.88 2.98 -3.38
N SER A 66 17.94 2.15 -4.42
CA SER A 66 18.20 2.60 -5.79
C SER A 66 16.90 2.83 -6.57
N ALA A 67 16.91 3.78 -7.50
CA ALA A 67 15.75 4.10 -8.31
C ALA A 67 15.28 2.88 -9.11
N GLU A 68 16.20 2.11 -9.68
CA GLU A 68 15.92 0.90 -10.47
C GLU A 68 15.20 -0.15 -9.62
N GLN A 69 15.66 -0.39 -8.39
CA GLN A 69 15.05 -1.38 -7.50
C GLN A 69 13.69 -0.91 -6.97
N ILE A 70 13.53 0.39 -6.67
CA ILE A 70 12.25 0.97 -6.25
C ILE A 70 11.21 0.83 -7.39
N ILE A 71 11.59 1.18 -8.62
CA ILE A 71 10.73 1.02 -9.80
C ILE A 71 10.38 -0.45 -10.03
N ALA A 72 11.34 -1.35 -9.90
CA ALA A 72 11.10 -2.79 -10.04
C ALA A 72 10.11 -3.29 -8.98
N HIS A 73 10.25 -2.87 -7.72
CA HIS A 73 9.34 -3.24 -6.64
C HIS A 73 7.93 -2.72 -6.87
N HIS A 74 7.79 -1.44 -7.23
CA HIS A 74 6.52 -0.84 -7.60
C HIS A 74 5.83 -1.59 -8.75
N LYS A 75 6.60 -2.06 -9.75
CA LYS A 75 6.06 -2.85 -10.88
C LYS A 75 5.64 -4.27 -10.50
N ARG A 76 6.20 -4.86 -9.44
CA ARG A 76 5.75 -6.19 -8.95
C ARG A 76 4.44 -6.08 -8.16
N THR A 77 4.27 -5.00 -7.42
CA THR A 77 3.16 -4.81 -6.50
C THR A 77 2.00 -3.99 -7.05
N PHE A 78 2.20 -3.24 -8.16
CA PHE A 78 1.15 -2.46 -8.83
C PHE A 78 0.43 -1.44 -7.94
N THR A 79 1.13 -0.93 -6.93
CA THR A 79 0.71 0.21 -6.12
C THR A 79 0.60 1.50 -6.95
N ASN A 80 -0.01 2.55 -6.40
CA ASN A 80 -0.19 3.85 -7.05
C ASN A 80 -0.09 5.04 -6.06
N THR A 81 0.00 6.27 -6.58
CA THR A 81 0.21 7.49 -5.78
C THR A 81 -1.04 8.36 -5.70
#